data_AF-A0A812M6N5-F1
#
_entry.id   AF-A0A812M6N5-F1
#
_cell.length_a   1.000
_cell.length_b   1.000
_cell.length_c   1.000
_cell.angle_alpha   90.00
_cell.angle_beta   90.00
_cell.angle_gamma   90.00
#
_symmetry.space_group_name_H-M   'P 1'
#
loop_
_entity.id
_entity.type
_entity.pdbx_description
1 polymer ?
#
loop_
_entity_poly.entity_id
_entity_poly.type
_entity_poly.pdbx_seq_one_letter_code
_entity_poly.pdbx_strand_id
1 'polypeptide(L)'
;MDQRSPPQMPIDYSKFDGCGEEEDEGSLDQGDWQQLLELLKAEAPEAHEADPRRTRFFQDGLDFGDDLGYHLGYDLGVEEPDMEDESVSLPFDVLHLEAWQLLRRRILSPKAAVLGADSLQRGLLMEAELLLQQRRHREAFLAAWALRFSAGDEAQVPSLPAELPQLDPAASVPPECWSASCAVVEMVCAYQLGDRNHAVALREALLQADRSLLSRHLQKRFEGTAEVLDFMPQFLSLLAADRGKKGTPGTG
;
A
#
# COMPACT_ATOMS: atom_id res chain seq x y z
N MET A 1 -61.07 -22.66 -14.08
CA MET A 1 -59.71 -22.42 -13.56
C MET A 1 -58.86 -22.02 -14.75
N ASP A 2 -58.84 -20.73 -15.09
CA ASP A 2 -58.12 -20.22 -16.25
C ASP A 2 -56.80 -19.63 -15.79
N GLN A 3 -55.71 -20.36 -16.02
CA GLN A 3 -54.35 -19.88 -15.82
C GLN A 3 -53.95 -19.01 -17.01
N ARG A 4 -54.13 -17.69 -16.88
CA ARG A 4 -53.53 -16.73 -17.82
C ARG A 4 -52.06 -16.56 -17.51
N SER A 5 -51.20 -17.11 -18.36
CA SER A 5 -49.77 -16.83 -18.34
C SER A 5 -49.52 -15.37 -18.72
N PRO A 6 -48.64 -14.64 -18.02
CA PRO A 6 -48.34 -13.25 -18.35
C PRO A 6 -47.57 -13.16 -19.69
N PRO A 7 -47.77 -12.10 -20.47
CA PRO A 7 -47.06 -11.90 -21.73
C PRO A 7 -45.57 -11.61 -21.46
N GLN A 8 -44.71 -12.47 -21.99
CA GLN A 8 -43.27 -12.30 -21.96
C GLN A 8 -42.90 -11.30 -23.06
N MET A 9 -42.59 -10.06 -22.69
CA MET A 9 -42.14 -9.06 -23.66
C MET A 9 -40.67 -9.33 -24.01
N PRO A 10 -40.31 -9.40 -25.31
CA PRO A 10 -38.92 -9.47 -25.72
C PRO A 10 -38.23 -8.14 -25.36
N ILE A 11 -37.17 -8.22 -24.58
CA ILE A 11 -36.30 -7.08 -24.31
C ILE A 11 -35.46 -6.85 -25.56
N ASP A 12 -35.69 -5.72 -26.22
CA ASP A 12 -34.94 -5.29 -27.40
C ASP A 12 -33.61 -4.64 -26.97
N TYR A 13 -32.52 -5.38 -27.15
CA TYR A 13 -31.16 -4.94 -26.83
C TYR A 13 -30.52 -4.11 -27.95
N SER A 14 -31.21 -3.87 -29.08
CA SER A 14 -30.65 -3.08 -30.20
C SER A 14 -30.36 -1.62 -29.86
N LYS A 15 -30.86 -1.13 -28.72
CA LYS A 15 -30.57 0.24 -28.23
C LYS A 15 -29.27 0.37 -27.43
N PHE A 16 -28.57 -0.73 -27.15
CA PHE A 16 -27.28 -0.70 -26.46
C PHE A 16 -26.08 -0.77 -27.40
N ASP A 17 -26.30 -0.84 -28.72
CA ASP A 17 -25.25 -1.01 -29.74
C ASP A 17 -24.75 0.33 -30.32
N GLY A 18 -24.91 1.42 -29.56
CA GLY A 18 -24.62 2.78 -29.99
C GLY A 18 -23.57 3.48 -29.12
N CYS A 19 -22.60 2.73 -28.58
CA CYS A 19 -21.37 3.35 -28.08
C CYS A 19 -20.56 3.76 -29.31
N GLY A 20 -20.60 5.06 -29.63
CA GLY A 20 -19.84 5.63 -30.72
C GLY A 20 -18.37 5.24 -30.61
N GLU A 21 -17.86 4.65 -31.70
CA GLU A 21 -16.45 4.61 -32.03
C GLU A 21 -15.99 6.05 -32.28
N GLU A 22 -15.79 6.81 -31.21
CA GLU A 22 -14.83 7.91 -31.25
C GLU A 22 -13.45 7.25 -31.14
N GLU A 23 -12.90 6.93 -32.31
CA GLU A 23 -11.49 6.64 -32.51
C GLU A 23 -10.66 7.87 -32.08
N ASP A 24 -10.49 8.04 -30.78
CA ASP A 24 -9.35 8.77 -30.26
C ASP A 24 -8.21 7.75 -30.22
N GLU A 25 -7.56 7.55 -31.37
CA GLU A 25 -6.24 6.93 -31.46
C GLU A 25 -5.19 7.85 -30.79
N GLY A 26 -5.36 8.07 -29.49
CA GLY A 26 -4.26 8.33 -28.58
C GLY A 26 -3.47 7.03 -28.47
N SER A 27 -2.65 6.74 -29.49
CA SER A 27 -1.57 5.77 -29.42
C SER A 27 -0.85 5.97 -28.09
N LEU A 28 -1.13 5.09 -27.13
CA LEU A 28 -0.35 4.97 -25.90
C LEU A 28 1.11 4.84 -26.34
N ASP A 29 1.93 5.84 -26.05
CA ASP A 29 3.33 5.85 -26.46
C ASP A 29 4.05 4.69 -25.79
N GLN A 30 4.09 3.57 -26.52
CA GLN A 30 4.83 2.36 -26.20
C GLN A 30 6.33 2.65 -26.00
N GLY A 31 6.79 3.84 -26.44
CA GLY A 31 8.13 4.36 -26.29
C GLY A 31 8.55 4.62 -24.84
N ASP A 32 7.68 5.16 -23.98
CA ASP A 32 8.09 5.57 -22.62
C ASP A 32 8.38 4.36 -21.72
N TRP A 33 7.56 3.31 -21.86
CA TRP A 33 7.82 2.04 -21.19
C TRP A 33 9.06 1.32 -21.72
N GLN A 34 9.33 1.43 -23.01
CA GLN A 34 10.54 0.85 -23.61
C GLN A 34 11.79 1.57 -23.11
N GLN A 35 11.77 2.90 -22.98
CA GLN A 35 12.89 3.68 -22.41
C GLN A 35 13.14 3.31 -20.94
N LEU A 36 12.08 3.15 -20.14
CA LEU A 36 12.16 2.69 -18.75
C LEU A 36 12.77 1.28 -18.66
N LEU A 37 12.36 0.37 -19.54
CA LEU A 37 12.93 -0.97 -19.64
C LEU A 37 14.40 -0.97 -20.09
N GLU A 38 14.80 -0.07 -20.99
CA GLU A 38 16.19 0.07 -21.43
C GLU A 38 17.07 0.66 -20.34
N LEU A 39 16.60 1.67 -19.61
CA LEU A 39 17.30 2.25 -18.45
C LEU A 39 17.48 1.23 -17.34
N LEU A 40 16.43 0.47 -17.00
CA LEU A 40 16.52 -0.59 -15.99
C LEU A 40 17.44 -1.75 -16.40
N LYS A 41 17.63 -1.98 -17.70
CA LYS A 41 18.63 -2.95 -18.21
C LYS A 41 20.04 -2.38 -18.16
N ALA A 42 20.21 -1.10 -18.47
CA ALA A 42 21.51 -0.42 -18.44
C ALA A 42 22.05 -0.24 -17.01
N GLU A 43 21.16 -0.02 -16.04
CA GLU A 43 21.48 0.20 -14.63
C GLU A 43 21.44 -1.09 -13.80
N ALA A 44 21.62 -2.26 -14.43
CA ALA A 44 21.88 -3.50 -13.71
C ALA A 44 23.27 -3.41 -13.07
N PRO A 45 23.37 -3.17 -11.74
CA PRO A 45 24.66 -3.23 -11.09
C PRO A 45 25.15 -4.67 -11.22
N GLU A 46 26.43 -4.84 -11.54
CA GLU A 46 27.10 -6.13 -11.41
C GLU A 46 26.70 -6.72 -10.06
N ALA A 47 26.12 -7.92 -10.10
CA ALA A 47 25.42 -8.53 -9.00
C ALA A 47 26.31 -8.58 -7.75
N HIS A 48 26.17 -7.61 -6.86
CA HIS A 48 26.53 -7.80 -5.47
C HIS A 48 25.65 -8.95 -4.98
N GLU A 49 26.30 -10.05 -4.59
CA GLU A 49 25.71 -11.27 -4.04
C GLU A 49 24.70 -10.92 -2.93
N ALA A 50 23.47 -10.63 -3.34
CA ALA A 50 22.35 -10.49 -2.44
C ALA A 50 22.09 -11.89 -1.89
N ASP A 51 22.25 -12.04 -0.57
CA ASP A 51 22.05 -13.28 0.17
C ASP A 51 20.82 -14.03 -0.37
N PRO A 52 20.98 -15.22 -0.99
CA PRO A 52 19.89 -15.96 -1.61
C PRO A 52 18.82 -16.42 -0.59
N ARG A 53 19.07 -16.25 0.72
CA ARG A 53 18.07 -16.52 1.76
C ARG A 53 17.03 -15.41 1.89
N ARG A 54 17.33 -14.16 1.49
CA ARG A 54 16.37 -13.04 1.56
C ARG A 54 15.41 -12.96 0.36
N THR A 55 15.78 -13.54 -0.78
CA THR A 55 15.02 -13.42 -2.04
C THR A 55 14.14 -14.62 -2.38
N ARG A 56 14.24 -15.73 -1.65
CA ARG A 56 13.40 -16.94 -1.88
C ARG A 56 11.90 -16.72 -1.68
N PHE A 57 11.47 -15.68 -0.98
CA PHE A 57 10.03 -15.43 -0.74
C PHE A 57 9.24 -14.92 -1.95
N PHE A 58 9.91 -14.53 -3.05
CA PHE A 58 9.23 -13.83 -4.16
C PHE A 58 9.39 -14.50 -5.53
N GLN A 59 10.19 -15.56 -5.65
CA GLN A 59 10.61 -16.07 -6.96
C GLN A 59 9.74 -17.21 -7.51
N ASP A 60 9.00 -17.93 -6.66
CA ASP A 60 8.06 -18.98 -7.10
C ASP A 60 6.66 -18.69 -6.56
N GLY A 61 5.65 -18.86 -7.43
CA GLY A 61 4.32 -18.31 -7.25
C GLY A 61 3.61 -18.77 -5.99
N LEU A 62 3.01 -17.82 -5.27
CA LEU A 62 1.89 -17.98 -4.32
C LEU A 62 1.94 -19.28 -3.48
N ASP A 63 3.10 -19.66 -2.95
CA ASP A 63 3.18 -20.75 -1.98
C ASP A 63 2.84 -20.19 -0.60
N PHE A 64 1.54 -20.10 -0.34
CA PHE A 64 0.96 -19.73 0.95
C PHE A 64 0.99 -20.94 1.88
N GLY A 65 2.14 -21.25 2.45
CA GLY A 65 2.19 -22.32 3.45
C GLY A 65 3.54 -22.48 4.11
N ASP A 66 3.53 -22.37 5.43
CA ASP A 66 4.36 -23.16 6.35
C ASP A 66 5.69 -22.65 6.88
N ASP A 67 6.29 -21.54 6.41
CA ASP A 67 7.64 -21.17 6.91
C ASP A 67 7.83 -19.72 7.39
N LEU A 68 6.86 -19.19 8.14
CA LEU A 68 7.07 -18.05 9.03
C LEU A 68 6.69 -18.43 10.45
N GLY A 69 7.51 -19.29 11.03
CA GLY A 69 7.56 -19.57 12.46
C GLY A 69 7.90 -18.30 13.26
N TYR A 70 6.92 -17.44 13.46
CA TYR A 70 6.91 -16.53 14.61
C TYR A 70 6.62 -17.37 15.85
N HIS A 71 7.65 -18.08 16.33
CA HIS A 71 7.74 -18.48 17.71
C HIS A 71 7.87 -17.19 18.55
N LEU A 72 6.74 -16.54 18.82
CA LEU A 72 6.56 -15.58 19.92
C LEU A 72 6.54 -16.35 21.25
N GLY A 73 7.60 -17.13 21.47
CA GLY A 73 7.96 -17.75 22.74
C GLY A 73 8.86 -16.82 23.53
N TYR A 74 8.48 -15.54 23.67
CA TYR A 74 9.09 -14.68 24.67
C TYR A 74 8.48 -15.06 26.03
N ASP A 75 9.24 -15.86 26.76
CA ASP A 75 9.14 -16.00 28.21
C ASP A 75 9.50 -14.64 28.83
N LEU A 76 8.49 -13.76 28.97
CA LEU A 76 8.62 -12.43 29.52
C LEU A 76 8.67 -12.52 31.05
N GLY A 77 9.89 -12.53 31.59
CA GLY A 77 10.14 -11.89 32.87
C GLY A 77 9.62 -10.46 32.77
N VAL A 78 8.48 -10.20 33.42
CA VAL A 78 7.72 -8.95 33.36
C VAL A 78 8.50 -7.87 34.09
N GLU A 79 9.53 -7.33 33.46
CA GLU A 79 9.82 -5.91 33.61
C GLU A 79 8.63 -5.21 32.95
N GLU A 80 7.85 -4.47 33.74
CA GLU A 80 6.74 -3.68 33.22
C GLU A 80 7.31 -2.87 32.05
N PRO A 81 6.85 -3.11 30.81
CA PRO A 81 7.36 -2.37 29.68
C PRO A 81 7.15 -0.90 30.02
N ASP A 82 8.24 -0.12 29.97
CA ASP A 82 8.14 1.31 30.16
C ASP A 82 7.11 1.79 29.14
N MET A 83 5.93 2.17 29.61
CA MET A 83 4.78 2.56 28.78
C MET A 83 5.02 3.96 28.18
N GLU A 84 6.29 4.35 28.04
CA GLU A 84 6.69 5.53 27.31
C GLU A 84 6.39 5.25 25.85
N ASP A 85 5.38 5.94 25.36
CA ASP A 85 4.72 5.69 24.10
C ASP A 85 5.56 6.26 22.94
N GLU A 86 6.84 5.90 22.90
CA GLU A 86 7.80 6.45 21.96
C GLU A 86 7.52 5.87 20.58
N SER A 87 6.99 6.73 19.70
CA SER A 87 6.86 6.42 18.28
C SER A 87 8.24 6.13 17.70
N VAL A 88 8.42 4.95 17.11
CA VAL A 88 9.67 4.58 16.44
C VAL A 88 9.56 4.99 14.98
N SER A 89 10.37 5.94 14.54
CA SER A 89 10.42 6.36 13.13
C SER A 89 10.87 5.20 12.26
N LEU A 90 10.17 4.97 11.14
CA LEU A 90 10.60 3.96 10.18
C LEU A 90 11.86 4.40 9.42
N PRO A 91 12.74 3.46 9.03
CA PRO A 91 13.90 3.76 8.18
C PRO A 91 13.47 3.91 6.72
N PHE A 92 12.86 5.06 6.40
CA PHE A 92 12.29 5.35 5.08
C PHE A 92 13.28 5.13 3.93
N ASP A 93 14.54 5.56 4.06
CA ASP A 93 15.58 5.35 3.03
C ASP A 93 15.73 3.87 2.62
N VAL A 94 15.68 2.97 3.60
CA VAL A 94 15.78 1.52 3.36
C VAL A 94 14.50 1.00 2.71
N LEU A 95 13.32 1.44 3.20
CA LEU A 95 12.03 1.05 2.65
C LEU A 95 11.86 1.53 1.20
N HIS A 96 12.35 2.73 0.86
CA HIS A 96 12.32 3.26 -0.50
C HIS A 96 13.13 2.38 -1.43
N LEU A 97 14.37 2.08 -1.07
CA LEU A 97 15.25 1.24 -1.87
C LEU A 97 14.62 -0.14 -2.11
N GLU A 98 14.02 -0.74 -1.09
CA GLU A 98 13.35 -2.02 -1.22
C GLU A 98 12.07 -1.96 -2.07
N ALA A 99 11.26 -0.92 -1.93
CA ALA A 99 10.07 -0.71 -2.75
C ALA A 99 10.44 -0.47 -4.22
N TRP A 100 11.53 0.25 -4.48
CA TRP A 100 12.09 0.41 -5.82
C TRP A 100 12.57 -0.92 -6.41
N GLN A 101 13.29 -1.72 -5.62
CA GLN A 101 13.71 -3.07 -6.04
C GLN A 101 12.49 -3.97 -6.33
N LEU A 102 11.43 -3.87 -5.54
CA LEU A 102 10.18 -4.58 -5.79
C LEU A 102 9.55 -4.15 -7.12
N LEU A 103 9.40 -2.85 -7.35
CA LEU A 103 8.88 -2.30 -8.59
C LEU A 103 9.70 -2.81 -9.79
N ARG A 104 11.03 -2.68 -9.74
CA ARG A 104 11.95 -3.15 -10.78
C ARG A 104 11.75 -4.64 -11.09
N ARG A 105 11.63 -5.49 -10.07
CA ARG A 105 11.35 -6.93 -10.26
C ARG A 105 10.01 -7.19 -10.94
N ARG A 106 8.98 -6.41 -10.60
CA ARG A 106 7.66 -6.54 -11.20
C ARG A 106 7.65 -6.10 -12.66
N ILE A 107 8.31 -4.98 -12.97
CA ILE A 107 8.50 -4.47 -14.33
C ILE A 107 9.24 -5.48 -15.21
N LEU A 108 10.35 -6.03 -14.71
CA LEU A 108 11.17 -7.00 -15.45
C LEU A 108 10.53 -8.40 -15.51
N SER A 109 9.39 -8.61 -14.85
CA SER A 109 8.69 -9.88 -14.91
C SER A 109 8.12 -10.10 -16.31
N PRO A 110 8.24 -11.31 -16.89
CA PRO A 110 7.64 -11.64 -18.20
C PRO A 110 6.13 -11.36 -18.25
N LYS A 111 5.44 -11.41 -17.10
CA LYS A 111 4.01 -11.13 -17.01
C LYS A 111 3.68 -9.66 -17.22
N ALA A 112 4.52 -8.74 -16.74
CA ALA A 112 4.28 -7.31 -16.88
C ALA A 112 4.42 -6.85 -18.34
N ALA A 113 5.37 -7.44 -19.08
CA ALA A 113 5.53 -7.16 -20.51
C ALA A 113 4.29 -7.49 -21.36
N VAL A 114 3.47 -8.46 -20.93
CA VAL A 114 2.25 -8.87 -21.65
C VAL A 114 1.05 -7.99 -21.30
N LEU A 115 0.96 -7.52 -20.06
CA LEU A 115 -0.25 -6.89 -19.53
C LEU A 115 -0.21 -5.35 -19.54
N GLY A 116 0.96 -4.74 -19.73
CA GLY A 116 1.12 -3.28 -19.82
C GLY A 116 1.10 -2.55 -18.47
N ALA A 117 1.26 -1.22 -18.52
CA ALA A 117 1.42 -0.32 -17.37
C ALA A 117 0.28 -0.41 -16.34
N ASP A 118 -0.96 -0.27 -16.82
CA ASP A 118 -2.13 -0.14 -15.97
C ASP A 118 -2.39 -1.40 -15.16
N SER A 119 -2.08 -2.55 -15.76
CA SER A 119 -2.16 -3.85 -15.10
C SER A 119 -1.17 -3.98 -13.95
N LEU A 120 0.01 -3.37 -14.07
CA LEU A 120 1.05 -3.39 -13.04
C LEU A 120 0.60 -2.59 -11.83
N GLN A 121 0.11 -1.37 -12.05
CA GLN A 121 -0.37 -0.50 -10.97
C GLN A 121 -1.52 -1.15 -10.20
N ARG A 122 -2.52 -1.65 -10.92
CA ARG A 122 -3.64 -2.38 -10.32
C ARG A 122 -3.18 -3.64 -9.59
N GLY A 123 -2.22 -4.36 -10.17
CA GLY A 123 -1.61 -5.55 -9.56
C GLY A 123 -0.91 -5.24 -8.23
N LEU A 124 -0.14 -4.15 -8.18
CA LEU A 124 0.54 -3.69 -6.97
C LEU A 124 -0.45 -3.27 -5.87
N LEU A 125 -1.54 -2.58 -6.21
CA LEU A 125 -2.57 -2.24 -5.23
C LEU A 125 -3.24 -3.50 -4.67
N MET A 126 -3.62 -4.44 -5.54
CA MET A 126 -4.23 -5.71 -5.11
C MET A 126 -3.26 -6.53 -4.24
N GLU A 127 -1.97 -6.55 -4.59
CA GLU A 127 -0.92 -7.16 -3.79
C GLU A 127 -0.83 -6.52 -2.40
N ALA A 128 -0.83 -5.18 -2.33
CA ALA A 128 -0.79 -4.43 -1.08
C ALA A 128 -2.02 -4.73 -0.18
N GLU A 129 -3.24 -4.73 -0.73
CA GLU A 129 -4.46 -5.07 0.01
C GLU A 129 -4.43 -6.52 0.54
N LEU A 130 -3.98 -7.47 -0.27
CA LEU A 130 -3.89 -8.88 0.12
C LEU A 130 -2.86 -9.09 1.24
N LEU A 131 -1.69 -8.46 1.13
CA LEU A 131 -0.64 -8.52 2.15
C LEU A 131 -1.11 -7.88 3.46
N LEU A 132 -1.86 -6.77 3.38
CA LEU A 132 -2.47 -6.14 4.55
C LEU A 132 -3.49 -7.07 5.23
N GLN A 133 -4.31 -7.79 4.45
CA GLN A 133 -5.24 -8.79 4.98
C GLN A 133 -4.49 -9.95 5.69
N GLN A 134 -3.32 -10.32 5.18
CA GLN A 134 -2.44 -11.35 5.76
C GLN A 134 -1.58 -10.85 6.92
N ARG A 135 -1.74 -9.58 7.33
CA ARG A 135 -0.92 -8.93 8.39
C ARG A 135 0.57 -8.87 8.06
N ARG A 136 0.91 -8.90 6.77
CA ARG A 136 2.27 -8.71 6.24
C ARG A 136 2.50 -7.22 6.00
N HIS A 137 2.51 -6.45 7.09
CA HIS A 137 2.46 -4.99 7.05
C HIS A 137 3.64 -4.36 6.33
N ARG A 138 4.84 -4.90 6.52
CA ARG A 138 6.04 -4.41 5.87
C ARG A 138 5.97 -4.60 4.36
N GLU A 139 5.57 -5.79 3.89
CA GLU A 139 5.46 -6.07 2.47
C GLU A 139 4.32 -5.30 1.81
N ALA A 140 3.18 -5.15 2.52
CA ALA A 140 2.08 -4.30 2.07
C ALA A 140 2.52 -2.84 1.90
N PHE A 141 3.34 -2.34 2.84
CA PHE A 141 3.93 -1.00 2.77
C PHE A 141 4.82 -0.84 1.53
N LEU A 142 5.72 -1.80 1.29
CA LEU A 142 6.60 -1.78 0.11
C LEU A 142 5.81 -1.84 -1.20
N ALA A 143 4.74 -2.63 -1.28
CA ALA A 143 3.88 -2.71 -2.46
C ALA A 143 3.14 -1.39 -2.73
N ALA A 144 2.61 -0.75 -1.68
CA ALA A 144 1.97 0.57 -1.80
C ALA A 144 2.97 1.65 -2.26
N TRP A 145 4.20 1.60 -1.77
CA TRP A 145 5.28 2.50 -2.18
C TRP A 145 5.74 2.27 -3.62
N ALA A 146 5.91 1.00 -4.01
CA ALA A 146 6.20 0.63 -5.39
C ALA A 146 5.13 1.16 -6.36
N LEU A 147 3.86 1.16 -5.94
CA LEU A 147 2.77 1.75 -6.71
C LEU A 147 2.92 3.28 -6.83
N ARG A 148 3.26 3.99 -5.75
CA ARG A 148 3.51 5.45 -5.80
C ARG A 148 4.64 5.81 -6.78
N PHE A 149 5.74 5.07 -6.73
CA PHE A 149 6.84 5.23 -7.68
C PHE A 149 6.39 5.01 -9.13
N SER A 150 5.57 3.98 -9.38
CA SER A 150 5.04 3.71 -10.71
C SER A 150 4.03 4.76 -11.22
N ALA A 151 3.50 5.61 -10.34
CA ALA A 151 2.59 6.69 -10.68
C ALA A 151 3.30 8.03 -10.91
N GLY A 152 4.64 8.08 -10.78
CA GLY A 152 5.41 9.32 -10.92
C GLY A 152 5.22 10.31 -9.76
N ASP A 153 4.61 9.88 -8.65
CA ASP A 153 4.42 10.69 -7.43
C ASP A 153 5.72 10.74 -6.60
N GLU A 154 6.83 11.07 -7.27
CA GLU A 154 8.16 11.15 -6.65
C GLU A 154 8.44 12.53 -6.06
N ALA A 155 7.68 13.55 -6.48
CA ALA A 155 7.86 14.96 -6.08
C ALA A 155 7.65 15.23 -4.58
N GLN A 156 7.20 14.25 -3.80
CA GLN A 156 7.02 14.38 -2.34
C GLN A 156 8.08 13.63 -1.52
N VAL A 157 9.05 12.97 -2.16
CA VAL A 157 10.08 12.18 -1.47
C VAL A 157 11.42 12.94 -1.48
N PRO A 158 11.92 13.44 -0.34
CA PRO A 158 13.23 14.04 -0.29
C PRO A 158 14.30 12.95 -0.40
N SER A 159 15.29 13.21 -1.26
CA SER A 159 16.62 12.55 -1.29
C SER A 159 16.70 11.08 -1.73
N LEU A 160 16.25 10.77 -2.95
CA LEU A 160 17.01 9.84 -3.80
C LEU A 160 18.04 10.65 -4.61
N PRO A 161 19.25 10.11 -4.87
CA PRO A 161 20.24 10.82 -5.69
C PRO A 161 19.61 11.19 -7.03
N ALA A 162 19.84 12.43 -7.47
CA ALA A 162 19.27 13.05 -8.67
C ALA A 162 19.66 12.37 -10.01
N GLU A 163 20.13 11.13 -9.96
CA GLU A 163 20.58 10.31 -11.08
C GLU A 163 19.52 9.31 -11.55
N LEU A 164 18.41 9.14 -10.82
CA LEU A 164 17.28 8.35 -11.32
C LEU A 164 16.51 9.15 -12.40
N PRO A 165 16.32 8.57 -13.60
CA PRO A 165 15.61 9.25 -14.69
C PRO A 165 14.16 9.47 -14.31
N GLN A 166 13.73 10.73 -14.31
CA GLN A 166 12.33 11.13 -14.15
C GLN A 166 11.50 10.46 -15.25
N LEU A 167 10.58 9.60 -14.85
CA LEU A 167 9.67 8.93 -15.76
C LEU A 167 8.57 9.88 -16.13
N ASP A 168 8.50 10.24 -17.41
CA ASP A 168 7.36 11.01 -17.93
C ASP A 168 6.08 10.17 -17.72
N PRO A 169 5.08 10.69 -16.99
CA PRO A 169 3.88 9.93 -16.69
C PRO A 169 3.05 9.77 -17.97
N ALA A 170 3.03 8.56 -18.54
CA ALA A 170 2.08 8.18 -19.57
C ALA A 170 0.65 8.37 -19.04
N ALA A 171 -0.14 9.28 -19.61
CA ALA A 171 -1.56 9.48 -19.26
C ALA A 171 -2.41 8.23 -19.64
N SER A 172 -3.56 7.89 -19.05
CA SER A 172 -4.59 8.72 -18.40
C SER A 172 -5.51 7.95 -17.43
N VAL A 173 -4.97 7.26 -16.42
CA VAL A 173 -5.73 7.12 -15.17
C VAL A 173 -5.32 8.30 -14.28
N PRO A 174 -6.24 9.17 -13.83
CA PRO A 174 -5.84 10.28 -12.98
C PRO A 174 -5.11 9.69 -11.76
N PRO A 175 -3.86 10.15 -11.47
CA PRO A 175 -3.05 9.61 -10.37
C PRO A 175 -3.76 9.68 -9.01
N GLU A 176 -4.79 10.53 -8.94
CA GLU A 176 -5.72 10.68 -7.84
C GLU A 176 -6.47 9.41 -7.46
N CYS A 177 -6.70 8.45 -8.37
CA CYS A 177 -7.56 7.30 -8.08
C CYS A 177 -6.91 6.26 -7.14
N TRP A 178 -5.57 6.17 -7.12
CA TRP A 178 -4.83 5.23 -6.29
C TRP A 178 -4.24 5.89 -5.04
N SER A 179 -4.08 7.22 -5.06
CA SER A 179 -3.41 7.98 -4.00
C SER A 179 -4.04 7.73 -2.62
N ALA A 180 -5.37 7.82 -2.53
CA ALA A 180 -6.09 7.54 -1.27
C ALA A 180 -5.89 6.08 -0.80
N SER A 181 -5.94 5.12 -1.72
CA SER A 181 -5.76 3.70 -1.40
C SER A 181 -4.35 3.40 -0.89
N CYS A 182 -3.32 3.93 -1.55
CA CYS A 182 -1.93 3.85 -1.10
C CYS A 182 -1.75 4.47 0.28
N ALA A 183 -2.25 5.69 0.48
CA ALA A 183 -2.15 6.40 1.74
C ALA A 183 -2.84 5.64 2.89
N VAL A 184 -3.98 4.98 2.64
CA VAL A 184 -4.63 4.13 3.65
C VAL A 184 -3.76 2.92 4.01
N VAL A 185 -3.22 2.21 3.03
CA VAL A 185 -2.32 1.07 3.29
C VAL A 185 -1.09 1.54 4.08
N GLU A 186 -0.49 2.65 3.66
CA GLU A 186 0.66 3.27 4.30
C GLU A 186 0.36 3.65 5.75
N MET A 187 -0.77 4.29 6.01
CA MET A 187 -1.24 4.68 7.34
C MET A 187 -1.37 3.47 8.27
N VAL A 188 -2.06 2.42 7.81
CA VAL A 188 -2.29 1.22 8.61
C VAL A 188 -0.98 0.51 8.88
N CYS A 189 -0.10 0.39 7.88
CA CYS A 189 1.18 -0.28 8.04
C CYS A 189 2.13 0.52 8.93
N ALA A 190 2.22 1.84 8.79
CA ALA A 190 3.03 2.70 9.65
C ALA A 190 2.63 2.54 11.13
N TYR A 191 1.32 2.56 11.40
CA TYR A 191 0.80 2.32 12.75
C TYR A 191 1.22 0.94 13.29
N GLN A 192 1.05 -0.13 12.49
CA GLN A 192 1.37 -1.50 12.91
C GLN A 192 2.88 -1.74 13.06
N LEU A 193 3.72 -0.96 12.39
CA LEU A 193 5.17 -1.03 12.48
C LEU A 193 5.75 -0.09 13.56
N GLY A 194 4.92 0.68 14.26
CA GLY A 194 5.32 1.51 15.39
C GLY A 194 5.56 2.99 15.09
N ASP A 195 5.39 3.43 13.84
CA ASP A 195 5.51 4.83 13.44
C ASP A 195 4.15 5.53 13.45
N ARG A 196 3.76 5.95 14.65
CA ARG A 196 2.44 6.53 14.92
C ARG A 196 2.35 7.96 14.42
N ASN A 197 3.45 8.71 14.49
CA ASN A 197 3.50 10.08 14.00
C ASN A 197 3.21 10.13 12.50
N HIS A 198 3.83 9.24 11.72
CA HIS A 198 3.55 9.13 10.29
C HIS A 198 2.10 8.69 10.01
N ALA A 199 1.60 7.71 10.76
CA ALA A 199 0.22 7.27 10.64
C ALA A 199 -0.80 8.39 10.94
N VAL A 200 -0.55 9.23 11.96
CA VAL A 200 -1.40 10.38 12.28
C VAL A 200 -1.35 11.43 11.15
N ALA A 201 -0.16 11.73 10.61
CA ALA A 201 -0.03 12.67 9.50
C ALA A 201 -0.83 12.21 8.27
N LEU A 202 -0.74 10.92 7.92
CA LEU A 202 -1.52 10.32 6.83
C LEU A 202 -3.02 10.33 7.10
N ARG A 203 -3.44 10.07 8.35
CA ARG A 203 -4.86 10.16 8.75
C ARG A 203 -5.40 11.55 8.49
N GLU A 204 -4.71 12.61 8.93
CA GLU A 204 -5.16 14.00 8.73
C GLU A 204 -5.30 14.36 7.25
N ALA A 205 -4.36 13.91 6.41
CA ALA A 205 -4.45 14.09 4.97
C ALA A 205 -5.66 13.33 4.36
N LEU A 206 -5.87 12.08 4.78
CA LEU A 206 -6.97 11.23 4.31
C LEU A 206 -8.36 11.69 4.76
N LEU A 207 -8.46 12.41 5.88
CA LEU A 207 -9.72 13.03 6.30
C LEU A 207 -10.19 14.13 5.34
N GLN A 208 -9.25 14.78 4.65
CA GLN A 208 -9.54 15.84 3.67
C GLN A 208 -9.63 15.31 2.22
N ALA A 209 -9.11 14.11 1.96
CA ALA A 209 -9.10 13.51 0.63
C ALA A 209 -10.46 12.92 0.23
N ASP A 210 -10.73 12.84 -1.08
CA ASP A 210 -11.84 12.03 -1.58
C ASP A 210 -11.52 10.55 -1.41
N ARG A 211 -12.42 9.84 -0.74
CA ARG A 211 -12.34 8.41 -0.42
C ARG A 211 -13.42 7.60 -1.11
N SER A 212 -14.16 8.20 -2.04
CA SER A 212 -15.26 7.56 -2.79
C SER A 212 -14.81 6.31 -3.56
N LEU A 213 -13.53 6.25 -3.95
CA LEU A 213 -12.93 5.16 -4.72
C LEU A 213 -12.29 4.06 -3.85
N LEU A 214 -12.30 4.20 -2.52
CA LEU A 214 -11.69 3.19 -1.65
C LEU A 214 -12.47 1.87 -1.70
N SER A 215 -11.73 0.77 -1.69
CA SER A 215 -12.32 -0.55 -1.48
C SER A 215 -13.00 -0.59 -0.12
N ARG A 216 -14.13 -1.31 0.00
CA ARG A 216 -14.83 -1.49 1.30
C ARG A 216 -13.89 -2.04 2.38
N HIS A 217 -12.92 -2.85 1.98
CA HIS A 217 -11.91 -3.38 2.89
C HIS A 217 -11.02 -2.26 3.44
N LEU A 218 -10.41 -1.47 2.55
CA LEU A 218 -9.56 -0.35 2.94
C LEU A 218 -10.31 0.72 3.74
N GLN A 219 -11.55 1.05 3.35
CA GLN A 219 -12.40 1.97 4.11
C GLN A 219 -12.56 1.51 5.57
N LYS A 220 -12.87 0.23 5.79
CA LYS A 220 -13.03 -0.33 7.14
C LYS A 220 -11.71 -0.33 7.93
N ARG A 221 -10.58 -0.60 7.24
CA ARG A 221 -9.24 -0.54 7.86
C ARG A 221 -8.89 0.89 8.26
N PHE A 222 -9.15 1.85 7.38
CA PHE A 222 -8.97 3.26 7.67
C PHE A 222 -9.76 3.68 8.90
N GLU A 223 -11.08 3.43 8.93
CA GLU A 223 -11.95 3.81 10.05
C GLU A 223 -11.47 3.21 11.36
N GLY A 224 -11.20 1.89 11.38
CA GLY A 224 -10.75 1.22 12.60
C GLY A 224 -9.39 1.72 13.10
N THR A 225 -8.44 2.02 12.20
CA THR A 225 -7.14 2.57 12.60
C THR A 225 -7.27 4.03 13.04
N ALA A 226 -8.08 4.84 12.37
CA ALA A 226 -8.32 6.23 12.73
C ALA A 226 -8.95 6.34 14.12
N GLU A 227 -9.97 5.53 14.43
CA GLU A 227 -10.58 5.45 15.75
C GLU A 227 -9.54 5.14 16.83
N VAL A 228 -8.70 4.13 16.61
CA VAL A 228 -7.65 3.77 17.57
C VAL A 228 -6.67 4.92 17.79
N LEU A 229 -6.25 5.60 16.72
CA LEU A 229 -5.36 6.77 16.80
C LEU A 229 -6.01 7.95 17.54
N ASP A 230 -7.33 8.11 17.49
CA ASP A 230 -8.07 9.15 18.23
C ASP A 230 -8.23 8.80 19.72
N PHE A 231 -8.51 7.53 20.03
CA PHE A 231 -8.80 7.09 21.39
C PHE A 231 -7.55 6.87 22.24
N MET A 232 -6.46 6.38 21.65
CA MET A 232 -5.27 5.96 22.41
C MET A 232 -4.63 7.10 23.23
N PRO A 233 -4.45 8.33 22.69
CA PRO A 233 -3.90 9.44 23.47
C PRO A 233 -4.77 9.80 24.69
N GLN A 234 -6.09 9.76 24.54
CA GLN A 234 -7.04 10.06 25.63
C GLN A 234 -6.97 8.99 26.73
N PHE A 235 -6.91 7.72 26.31
CA PHE A 235 -6.79 6.60 27.24
C PHE A 235 -5.49 6.65 28.04
N LEU A 236 -4.35 6.91 27.39
CA LEU A 236 -3.06 7.07 28.06
C LEU A 236 -3.04 8.25 29.03
N SER A 237 -3.67 9.36 28.65
CA SER A 237 -3.82 10.54 29.53
C SER A 237 -4.60 10.21 30.80
N LEU A 238 -5.67 9.42 30.70
CA LEU A 238 -6.46 8.97 31.84
C LEU A 238 -5.67 8.01 32.75
N LEU A 239 -4.89 7.10 32.18
CA LEU A 239 -4.01 6.19 32.93
C LEU A 239 -2.92 6.97 33.69
N ALA A 240 -2.29 7.96 33.05
CA ALA A 240 -1.31 8.82 33.69
C ALA A 240 -1.92 9.62 34.86
N ALA A 241 -3.14 10.15 34.67
CA ALA A 241 -3.86 10.88 35.71
C ALA A 241 -4.24 10.00 36.92
N ASP A 242 -4.56 8.71 36.71
CA ASP A 242 -4.84 7.77 37.81
C ASP A 242 -3.57 7.40 38.59
N ARG A 243 -2.44 7.21 37.91
CA ARG A 243 -1.13 6.95 38.55
C ARG A 243 -0.69 8.11 39.44
N GLY A 244 -0.87 9.35 39.00
CA GLY A 244 -0.55 10.54 39.78
C GLY A 244 -1.31 10.66 41.11
N LYS A 245 -2.52 10.09 41.21
CA LYS A 245 -3.35 10.14 42.44
C LYS A 245 -2.94 9.11 43.50
N LYS A 246 -2.35 7.97 43.09
CA LYS A 246 -1.93 6.90 44.00
C LYS A 246 -0.55 7.15 44.63
N GLY A 247 0.23 8.08 44.06
CA GLY A 247 1.62 8.35 44.43
C GLY A 247 1.86 9.38 45.53
N THR A 248 0.83 9.97 46.16
CA THR A 248 1.01 10.81 47.37
C THR A 248 0.75 10.00 48.63
N PRO A 249 1.74 9.28 49.19
CA PRO A 249 1.62 8.75 50.53
C PRO A 249 1.48 9.93 51.48
N GLY A 250 0.35 9.99 52.19
CA GLY A 250 0.14 10.96 53.25
C GLY A 250 1.28 10.81 54.26
N THR A 251 2.16 11.81 54.31
CA THR A 251 3.02 12.06 55.46
C THR A 251 2.13 12.49 56.62
N GLY A 252 1.70 11.53 57.42
CA GLY A 252 0.98 11.70 58.68
C GLY A 252 1.59 10.81 59.74
#